data_AF-A0A7R9IQR4-F1
#
_entry.id   AF-A0A7R9IQR4-F1
#
_cell.length_a   1.000
_cell.length_b   1.000
_cell.length_c   1.000
_cell.angle_alpha   90.00
_cell.angle_beta   90.00
_cell.angle_gamma   90.00
#
_symmetry.space_group_name_H-M   'P 1'
#
loop_
_entity.id
_entity.type
_entity.pdbx_description
1 polymer ?
#
loop_
_entity_poly.entity_id
_entity_poly.type
_entity_poly.pdbx_seq_one_letter_code
_entity_poly.pdbx_strand_id
1 'polypeptide(L)'
;MEMCPHNNVVCPPNYTLMQESGQCCARCVESDGVCTVFGDPHYRTFDGKLYSFQGSCKYLLTADCVAHTFNIRVTNNARTTKTSSWTKTISIKVGEIKVNLGQKMRVKLNGKRIEPPYSYGDHIVINKTDDSIVVYTKLGIQILWDGNSFLEVSAPTSYKGKLCGLCGNFNNKKRDDFANRQGRLVSNPERFGLAWRVGGKKACTRPQDEFYRGPQCVARLSSRFDRDSNLCKKLRKSSTFGACHGKVHPTMYIE
;
A
#
# COMPACT_ATOMS: atom_id res chain seq x y z
N MET A 1 32.68 27.97 -15.56
CA MET A 1 31.37 27.35 -15.84
C MET A 1 31.51 25.87 -15.53
N GLU A 2 30.92 25.39 -14.44
CA GLU A 2 30.84 23.96 -14.17
C GLU A 2 29.95 23.34 -15.25
N MET A 3 30.55 22.55 -16.12
CA MET A 3 29.80 21.81 -17.15
C MET A 3 29.22 20.57 -16.48
N CYS A 4 27.91 20.36 -16.61
CA CYS A 4 27.30 19.13 -16.11
C CYS A 4 27.87 17.92 -16.85
N PRO A 5 28.16 16.80 -16.16
CA PRO A 5 28.59 15.58 -16.81
C PRO A 5 27.54 15.14 -17.85
N HIS A 6 28.01 14.77 -19.05
CA HIS A 6 27.19 14.57 -20.25
C HIS A 6 25.86 13.84 -20.04
N ASN A 7 24.78 14.48 -20.52
CA ASN A 7 23.47 14.07 -21.07
C ASN A 7 22.90 12.63 -20.95
N ASN A 8 23.38 11.74 -20.08
CA ASN A 8 22.83 10.39 -19.92
C ASN A 8 22.97 9.86 -18.48
N VAL A 9 22.65 10.71 -17.49
CA VAL A 9 22.62 10.28 -16.08
C VAL A 9 21.46 9.31 -15.88
N VAL A 10 21.77 8.00 -15.87
CA VAL A 10 20.81 6.95 -15.51
C VAL A 10 20.85 6.75 -14.00
N CYS A 11 19.73 7.01 -13.33
CA CYS A 11 19.63 6.84 -11.90
C CYS A 11 19.53 5.35 -11.49
N PRO A 12 20.11 4.98 -10.33
CA PRO A 12 19.87 3.67 -9.74
C PRO A 12 18.37 3.41 -9.49
N PRO A 13 17.96 2.14 -9.28
CA PRO A 13 16.60 1.83 -8.86
C PRO A 13 16.19 2.63 -7.61
N ASN A 14 14.96 3.12 -7.58
CA ASN A 14 14.40 3.99 -6.53
C ASN A 14 15.04 5.39 -6.45
N TYR A 15 15.71 5.86 -7.51
CA TYR A 15 16.15 7.24 -7.64
C TYR A 15 15.55 7.86 -8.88
N THR A 16 15.17 9.13 -8.77
CA THR A 16 14.66 9.96 -9.87
C THR A 16 15.66 11.07 -10.15
N LEU A 17 15.90 11.35 -11.43
CA LEU A 17 16.71 12.49 -11.83
C LEU A 17 15.91 13.77 -11.56
N MET A 18 16.42 14.62 -10.66
CA MET A 18 15.78 15.89 -10.30
C MET A 18 16.77 17.03 -10.42
N GLN A 19 16.31 18.17 -10.94
CA GLN A 19 17.04 19.43 -10.94
C GLN A 19 16.37 20.40 -9.97
N GLU A 20 17.01 20.64 -8.83
CA GLU A 20 16.49 21.58 -7.82
C GLU A 20 16.62 23.03 -8.31
N SER A 21 15.72 23.90 -7.87
CA SER A 21 15.76 25.32 -8.22
C SER A 21 17.08 25.93 -7.73
N GLY A 22 17.82 26.57 -8.64
CA GLY A 22 19.14 27.15 -8.36
C GLY A 22 20.34 26.20 -8.55
N GLN A 23 20.12 24.91 -8.87
CA GLN A 23 21.20 23.99 -9.25
C GLN A 23 21.39 23.94 -10.76
N CYS A 24 22.65 24.01 -11.19
CA CYS A 24 23.02 23.94 -12.60
C CYS A 24 22.81 22.54 -13.19
N CYS A 25 23.01 21.49 -12.39
CA CYS A 25 22.98 20.10 -12.86
C CYS A 25 21.92 19.26 -12.14
N ALA A 26 21.29 18.35 -12.87
CA ALA A 26 20.39 17.36 -12.29
C ALA A 26 21.17 16.29 -11.53
N ARG A 27 20.60 15.81 -10.42
CA ARG A 27 21.16 14.73 -9.60
C ARG A 27 20.12 13.66 -9.34
N CYS A 28 20.58 12.44 -9.11
CA CYS A 28 19.70 11.36 -8.67
C CYS A 28 19.29 11.60 -7.22
N VAL A 29 18.02 11.88 -7.00
CA VAL A 29 17.39 12.01 -5.68
C VAL A 29 16.61 10.75 -5.43
N GLU A 30 16.76 10.21 -4.22
CA GLU A 30 16.04 9.00 -3.85
C GLU A 30 14.54 9.28 -3.81
N SER A 31 13.77 8.43 -4.49
CA SER A 31 12.31 8.50 -4.58
C SER A 31 11.67 8.06 -3.26
N ASP A 32 10.45 8.53 -3.03
CA ASP A 32 9.64 8.07 -1.91
C ASP A 32 9.41 6.55 -1.93
N GLY A 33 9.27 5.97 -0.74
CA GLY A 33 8.87 4.58 -0.58
C GLY A 33 7.37 4.45 -0.85
N VAL A 34 6.98 3.44 -1.63
CA VAL A 34 5.57 3.18 -1.96
C VAL A 34 5.12 1.81 -1.46
N CYS A 35 4.09 1.81 -0.61
CA CYS A 35 3.35 0.62 -0.19
C CYS A 35 1.99 0.56 -0.88
N THR A 36 1.59 -0.61 -1.38
CA THR A 36 0.27 -0.81 -2.01
C THR A 36 -0.52 -1.95 -1.39
N VAL A 37 -1.85 -1.80 -1.41
CA VAL A 37 -2.83 -2.84 -1.10
C VAL A 37 -3.78 -2.93 -2.28
N PHE A 38 -4.00 -4.13 -2.81
CA PHE A 38 -4.80 -4.34 -4.03
C PHE A 38 -5.52 -5.68 -4.02
N GLY A 39 -6.60 -5.79 -4.81
CA GLY A 39 -7.37 -7.03 -4.94
C GLY A 39 -8.07 -7.44 -3.64
N ASP A 40 -8.03 -8.74 -3.32
CA ASP A 40 -8.51 -9.31 -2.07
C ASP A 40 -7.33 -9.73 -1.19
N PRO A 41 -7.06 -8.96 -0.14
CA PRO A 41 -5.96 -8.03 -0.22
C PRO A 41 -4.58 -8.71 -0.40
N HIS A 42 -3.91 -8.33 -1.49
CA HIS A 42 -2.48 -8.47 -1.68
C HIS A 42 -1.79 -7.18 -1.23
N TYR A 43 -0.56 -7.31 -0.77
CA TYR A 43 0.23 -6.23 -0.21
C TYR A 43 1.60 -6.17 -0.91
N ARG A 44 2.06 -4.96 -1.18
CA ARG A 44 3.46 -4.66 -1.51
C ARG A 44 4.01 -3.73 -0.43
N THR A 45 5.05 -4.15 0.28
CA THR A 45 5.74 -3.31 1.29
C THR A 45 6.53 -2.18 0.63
N PHE A 46 7.00 -1.23 1.45
CA PHE A 46 7.86 -0.14 0.96
C PHE A 46 9.15 -0.65 0.30
N ASP A 47 9.69 -1.77 0.78
CA ASP A 47 10.90 -2.40 0.23
C ASP A 47 10.59 -3.40 -0.91
N GLY A 48 9.32 -3.47 -1.34
CA GLY A 48 8.88 -4.24 -2.51
C GLY A 48 8.58 -5.72 -2.24
N LYS A 49 8.47 -6.16 -0.98
CA LYS A 49 8.01 -7.52 -0.65
C LYS A 49 6.53 -7.66 -0.98
N LEU A 50 6.20 -8.65 -1.80
CA LEU A 50 4.82 -8.99 -2.17
C LEU A 50 4.32 -10.16 -1.31
N TYR A 51 3.10 -10.06 -0.80
CA TYR A 51 2.45 -11.14 -0.05
C TYR A 51 0.93 -10.98 -0.03
N SER A 52 0.22 -12.07 0.27
CA SER A 52 -1.24 -12.08 0.41
C SER A 52 -1.61 -12.35 1.86
N PHE A 53 -2.66 -11.70 2.37
CA PHE A 53 -3.15 -11.89 3.73
C PHE A 53 -4.65 -11.63 3.80
N GLN A 54 -5.47 -12.64 4.10
CA GLN A 54 -6.94 -12.54 4.08
C GLN A 54 -7.57 -12.18 5.43
N GLY A 55 -6.86 -11.40 6.24
CA GLY A 55 -7.39 -10.95 7.52
C GLY A 55 -8.61 -10.05 7.37
N SER A 56 -9.77 -10.45 7.88
CA SER A 56 -10.99 -9.61 7.90
C SER A 56 -11.18 -8.91 9.24
N CYS A 57 -10.22 -8.06 9.60
CA CYS A 57 -10.22 -7.24 10.80
C CYS A 57 -9.68 -5.84 10.48
N LYS A 58 -9.52 -5.03 11.52
CA LYS A 58 -8.75 -3.80 11.49
C LYS A 58 -7.26 -4.08 11.72
N TYR A 59 -6.39 -3.54 10.88
CA TYR A 59 -4.94 -3.71 10.94
C TYR A 59 -4.22 -2.36 10.91
N LEU A 60 -3.02 -2.33 11.50
CA LEU A 60 -2.07 -1.24 11.29
C LEU A 60 -1.38 -1.45 9.94
N LEU A 61 -1.67 -0.58 8.97
CA LEU A 61 -1.05 -0.66 7.65
C LEU A 61 0.38 -0.13 7.73
N THR A 62 0.54 1.10 8.20
CA THR A 62 1.83 1.73 8.46
C THR A 62 1.69 2.81 9.54
N ALA A 63 2.74 3.07 10.29
CA ALA A 63 2.86 4.19 11.21
C ALA A 63 4.32 4.60 11.34
N ASP A 64 4.54 5.85 11.76
CA ASP A 64 5.81 6.27 12.34
C ASP A 64 5.92 5.67 13.75
N CYS A 65 6.84 4.72 13.89
CA CYS A 65 7.00 3.94 15.12
C CYS A 65 8.16 4.46 15.99
N VAL A 66 8.76 5.59 15.60
CA VAL A 66 9.80 6.28 16.36
C VAL A 66 9.25 7.57 16.95
N ALA A 67 8.74 8.49 16.12
CA ALA A 67 8.24 9.79 16.58
C ALA A 67 6.70 9.85 16.69
N HIS A 68 6.00 8.78 16.31
CA HIS A 68 4.54 8.66 16.44
C HIS A 68 3.74 9.79 15.79
N THR A 69 4.28 10.37 14.72
CA THR A 69 3.69 11.51 14.01
C THR A 69 2.41 11.17 13.26
N PHE A 70 2.31 9.94 12.71
CA PHE A 70 1.13 9.46 12.01
C PHE A 70 0.90 7.95 12.17
N ASN A 71 -0.35 7.52 11.94
CA ASN A 71 -0.67 6.11 11.69
C ASN A 71 -1.81 5.96 10.68
N ILE A 72 -1.70 4.93 9.84
CA ILE A 72 -2.69 4.56 8.84
C ILE A 72 -3.18 3.15 9.17
N ARG A 73 -4.49 3.01 9.31
CA ARG A 73 -5.14 1.74 9.62
C ARG A 73 -6.11 1.37 8.50
N VAL A 74 -6.09 0.10 8.13
CA VAL A 74 -7.01 -0.46 7.14
C VAL A 74 -8.02 -1.36 7.85
N THR A 75 -9.29 -1.30 7.44
CA THR A 75 -10.31 -2.24 7.90
C THR A 75 -10.73 -3.09 6.73
N ASN A 76 -10.47 -4.39 6.82
CA ASN A 76 -10.88 -5.36 5.82
C ASN A 76 -12.18 -6.03 6.28
N ASN A 77 -13.16 -6.17 5.39
CA ASN A 77 -14.37 -6.94 5.66
C ASN A 77 -14.44 -8.18 4.76
N ALA A 78 -15.14 -9.20 5.25
CA ALA A 78 -15.31 -10.46 4.52
C ALA A 78 -16.34 -10.39 3.38
N ARG A 79 -17.11 -9.28 3.26
CA ARG A 79 -18.29 -9.13 2.36
C ARG A 79 -19.09 -10.45 2.22
N THR A 80 -19.41 -11.09 3.35
CA THR A 80 -20.10 -12.40 3.49
C THR A 80 -19.39 -13.66 2.98
N THR A 81 -18.16 -13.57 2.47
CA THR A 81 -17.36 -14.73 2.01
C THR A 81 -16.60 -15.42 3.15
N LYS A 82 -16.34 -16.73 2.99
CA LYS A 82 -15.52 -17.51 3.93
C LYS A 82 -14.03 -17.35 3.70
N THR A 83 -13.60 -16.91 2.50
CA THR A 83 -12.19 -16.96 2.10
C THR A 83 -11.55 -15.59 1.85
N SER A 84 -12.23 -14.67 1.16
CA SER A 84 -11.61 -13.40 0.74
C SER A 84 -11.97 -12.23 1.66
N SER A 85 -11.12 -11.20 1.70
CA SER A 85 -11.43 -9.95 2.39
C SER A 85 -11.12 -8.74 1.51
N TRP A 86 -11.84 -7.64 1.74
CA TRP A 86 -11.67 -6.41 0.97
C TRP A 86 -11.49 -5.21 1.87
N THR A 87 -10.65 -4.27 1.44
CA THR A 87 -10.51 -2.97 2.08
C THR A 87 -11.87 -2.25 2.08
N LYS A 88 -12.38 -1.94 3.28
CA LYS A 88 -13.65 -1.25 3.49
C LYS A 88 -13.43 0.22 3.83
N THR A 89 -12.49 0.48 4.73
CA THR A 89 -12.17 1.83 5.18
C THR A 89 -10.69 1.99 5.48
N ILE A 90 -10.17 3.17 5.16
CA ILE A 90 -8.85 3.65 5.58
C ILE A 90 -9.04 4.72 6.64
N SER A 91 -8.26 4.65 7.71
CA SER A 91 -8.21 5.66 8.76
C SER A 91 -6.79 6.20 8.86
N ILE A 92 -6.62 7.46 8.50
CA ILE A 92 -5.38 8.22 8.58
C ILE A 92 -5.48 9.10 9.83
N LYS A 93 -4.52 9.00 10.75
CA LYS A 93 -4.39 9.90 11.89
C LYS A 93 -3.02 10.59 11.79
N VAL A 94 -3.03 11.93 11.77
CA VAL A 94 -1.85 12.80 11.76
C VAL A 94 -2.01 13.80 12.90
N GLY A 95 -1.20 13.70 13.95
CA GLY A 95 -1.47 14.39 15.22
C GLY A 95 -2.91 14.08 15.68
N GLU A 96 -3.72 15.10 15.96
CA GLU A 96 -5.14 14.94 16.33
C GLU A 96 -6.11 14.91 15.15
N ILE A 97 -5.62 15.13 13.93
CA ILE A 97 -6.46 15.16 12.74
C ILE A 97 -6.73 13.73 12.27
N LYS A 98 -8.00 13.42 11.97
CA LYS A 98 -8.43 12.10 11.50
C LYS A 98 -9.17 12.20 10.17
N VAL A 99 -8.60 11.58 9.14
CA VAL A 99 -9.24 11.40 7.83
C VAL A 99 -9.70 9.95 7.69
N ASN A 100 -10.94 9.75 7.29
CA ASN A 100 -11.48 8.44 6.98
C ASN A 100 -11.91 8.38 5.51
N LEU A 101 -11.31 7.45 4.77
CA LEU A 101 -11.68 7.13 3.40
C LEU A 101 -12.51 5.84 3.40
N GLY A 102 -13.62 5.85 2.67
CA GLY A 102 -14.51 4.71 2.54
C GLY A 102 -14.78 4.36 1.08
N GLN A 103 -15.51 3.28 0.88
CA GLN A 103 -15.94 2.86 -0.45
C GLN A 103 -16.72 3.96 -1.18
N LYS A 104 -16.71 3.90 -2.52
CA LYS A 104 -17.31 4.92 -3.39
C LYS A 104 -16.73 6.32 -3.12
N MET A 105 -15.42 6.37 -2.85
CA MET A 105 -14.66 7.61 -2.62
C MET A 105 -15.23 8.51 -1.50
N ARG A 106 -15.89 7.93 -0.49
CA ARG A 106 -16.48 8.71 0.60
C ARG A 106 -15.40 9.21 1.57
N VAL A 107 -15.45 10.48 1.94
CA VAL A 107 -14.48 11.09 2.84
C VAL A 107 -15.14 11.65 4.10
N LYS A 108 -14.49 11.44 5.25
CA LYS A 108 -14.80 12.15 6.50
C LYS A 108 -13.53 12.74 7.10
N LEU A 109 -13.64 13.96 7.60
CA LEU A 109 -12.62 14.66 8.38
C LEU A 109 -13.15 14.88 9.79
N ASN A 110 -12.43 14.41 10.80
CA ASN A 110 -12.80 14.52 12.22
C ASN A 110 -14.25 14.07 12.51
N GLY A 111 -14.69 13.00 11.83
CA GLY A 111 -16.04 12.44 11.96
C GLY A 111 -17.12 13.10 11.08
N LYS A 112 -16.88 14.32 10.58
CA LYS A 112 -17.80 15.03 9.68
C LYS A 112 -17.55 14.62 8.23
N ARG A 113 -18.62 14.39 7.46
CA ARG A 113 -18.51 14.15 6.01
C ARG A 113 -18.13 15.45 5.30
N ILE A 114 -17.20 15.36 4.35
CA ILE A 114 -16.77 16.46 3.48
C ILE A 114 -16.81 16.00 2.03
N GLU A 115 -16.80 16.95 1.10
CA GLU A 115 -16.68 16.70 -0.34
C GLU A 115 -15.38 17.36 -0.85
N PRO A 116 -14.47 16.63 -1.50
CA PRO A 116 -13.25 17.20 -2.09
C PRO A 116 -13.54 18.05 -3.34
N PRO A 117 -12.65 19.00 -3.70
CA PRO A 117 -11.38 19.31 -3.04
C PRO A 117 -11.59 19.99 -1.69
N TYR A 118 -10.75 19.64 -0.71
CA TYR A 118 -10.85 20.16 0.66
C TYR A 118 -9.48 20.31 1.29
N SER A 119 -9.20 21.49 1.87
CA SER A 119 -7.98 21.76 2.61
C SER A 119 -8.29 22.02 4.08
N TYR A 120 -7.50 21.43 4.98
CA TYR A 120 -7.56 21.67 6.41
C TYR A 120 -6.27 22.37 6.85
N GLY A 121 -6.30 23.70 6.77
CA GLY A 121 -5.10 24.54 6.97
C GLY A 121 -3.98 24.15 6.01
N ASP A 122 -2.75 24.16 6.51
CA ASP A 122 -1.56 23.67 5.82
C ASP A 122 -1.25 22.19 6.15
N HIS A 123 -2.10 21.52 6.94
CA HIS A 123 -1.85 20.18 7.45
C HIS A 123 -2.27 19.07 6.49
N ILE A 124 -3.42 19.21 5.85
CA ILE A 124 -4.02 18.19 4.96
C ILE A 124 -4.67 18.84 3.75
N VAL A 125 -4.41 18.29 2.57
CA VAL A 125 -5.13 18.60 1.32
C VAL A 125 -5.73 17.30 0.79
N ILE A 126 -7.02 17.32 0.45
CA ILE A 126 -7.76 16.18 -0.07
C ILE A 126 -8.30 16.56 -1.44
N ASN A 127 -7.85 15.85 -2.47
CA ASN A 127 -8.30 16.00 -3.84
C ASN A 127 -9.08 14.77 -4.30
N LYS A 128 -9.92 14.97 -5.31
CA LYS A 128 -10.65 13.90 -5.99
C LYS A 128 -10.35 13.97 -7.47
N THR A 129 -9.99 12.83 -8.05
CA THR A 129 -9.97 12.59 -9.49
C THR A 129 -11.22 11.79 -9.88
N ASP A 130 -11.38 11.49 -11.16
CA ASP A 130 -12.51 10.67 -11.64
C ASP A 130 -12.55 9.30 -10.96
N ASP A 131 -11.38 8.73 -10.67
CA ASP A 131 -11.23 7.35 -10.19
C ASP A 131 -10.65 7.23 -8.77
N SER A 132 -10.27 8.32 -8.11
CA SER A 132 -9.57 8.23 -6.83
C SER A 132 -9.71 9.45 -5.91
N ILE A 133 -9.50 9.21 -4.61
CA ILE A 133 -9.21 10.23 -3.61
C ILE A 133 -7.71 10.26 -3.36
N VAL A 134 -7.12 11.45 -3.39
CA VAL A 134 -5.72 11.67 -3.02
C VAL A 134 -5.64 12.57 -1.79
N VAL A 135 -4.96 12.11 -0.75
CA VAL A 135 -4.72 12.86 0.49
C VAL A 135 -3.24 13.18 0.56
N TYR A 136 -2.92 14.47 0.69
CA TYR A 136 -1.59 14.97 0.97
C TYR A 136 -1.55 15.46 2.42
N THR A 137 -0.45 15.17 3.13
CA THR A 137 -0.22 15.65 4.49
C THR A 137 1.01 16.56 4.51
N LYS A 138 1.07 17.50 5.46
CA LYS A 138 2.24 18.35 5.69
C LYS A 138 3.52 17.56 6.01
N LEU A 139 3.35 16.33 6.51
CA LEU A 139 4.44 15.40 6.79
C LEU A 139 5.04 14.75 5.52
N GLY A 140 4.49 15.06 4.34
CA GLY A 140 4.88 14.45 3.06
C GLY A 140 4.26 13.08 2.80
N ILE A 141 3.48 12.52 3.74
CA ILE A 141 2.74 11.26 3.51
C ILE A 141 1.61 11.53 2.51
N GLN A 142 1.57 10.73 1.44
CA GLN A 142 0.52 10.77 0.43
C GLN A 142 -0.26 9.45 0.42
N ILE A 143 -1.57 9.54 0.26
CA ILE A 143 -2.46 8.38 0.17
C ILE A 143 -3.31 8.50 -1.09
N LEU A 144 -3.40 7.44 -1.88
CA LEU A 144 -4.33 7.30 -2.99
C LEU A 144 -5.29 6.16 -2.71
N TRP A 145 -6.60 6.38 -2.91
CA TRP A 145 -7.64 5.39 -2.70
C TRP A 145 -8.66 5.42 -3.84
N ASP A 146 -8.84 4.28 -4.51
CA ASP A 146 -9.76 4.12 -5.66
C ASP A 146 -11.25 4.06 -5.27
N GLY A 147 -11.56 4.01 -3.97
CA GLY A 147 -12.95 3.82 -3.53
C GLY A 147 -13.43 2.36 -3.53
N ASN A 148 -12.57 1.39 -3.82
CA ASN A 148 -12.94 -0.03 -3.92
C ASN A 148 -11.93 -1.00 -3.30
N SER A 149 -10.73 -1.11 -3.86
CA SER A 149 -9.76 -2.17 -3.50
C SER A 149 -8.30 -1.77 -3.63
N PHE A 150 -7.98 -0.70 -4.36
CA PHE A 150 -6.61 -0.23 -4.52
C PHE A 150 -6.31 0.95 -3.58
N LEU A 151 -5.30 0.75 -2.73
CA LEU A 151 -4.75 1.74 -1.82
C LEU A 151 -3.26 1.84 -2.06
N GLU A 152 -2.76 3.06 -2.18
CA GLU A 152 -1.33 3.37 -2.22
C GLU A 152 -0.99 4.35 -1.10
N VAL A 153 0.15 4.12 -0.45
CA VAL A 153 0.75 5.03 0.54
C VAL A 153 2.17 5.33 0.11
N SER A 154 2.46 6.60 -0.12
CA SER A 154 3.82 7.12 -0.34
C SER A 154 4.37 7.72 0.95
N ALA A 155 5.62 7.43 1.27
CA ALA A 155 6.33 7.98 2.41
C ALA A 155 7.71 8.54 2.00
N PRO A 156 8.04 9.78 2.42
CA PRO A 156 9.35 10.37 2.16
C PRO A 156 10.49 9.54 2.73
N THR A 157 11.65 9.60 2.08
CA THR A 157 12.89 8.89 2.47
C THR A 157 13.35 9.20 3.90
N SER A 158 12.93 10.34 4.46
CA SER A 158 13.16 10.71 5.87
C SER A 158 12.53 9.73 6.89
N TYR A 159 11.59 8.89 6.47
CA TYR A 159 10.95 7.85 7.28
C TYR A 159 11.64 6.48 7.21
N LYS A 160 12.75 6.36 6.47
CA LYS A 160 13.45 5.07 6.36
C LYS A 160 13.87 4.52 7.71
N GLY A 161 13.56 3.24 7.94
CA GLY A 161 13.82 2.53 9.19
C GLY A 161 13.00 3.02 10.38
N LYS A 162 12.07 3.96 10.19
CA LYS A 162 11.20 4.52 11.25
C LYS A 162 9.77 3.99 11.18
N LEU A 163 9.40 3.35 10.06
CA LEU A 163 8.05 2.86 9.86
C LEU A 163 7.86 1.46 10.44
N CYS A 164 6.62 1.11 10.74
CA CYS A 164 6.24 -0.26 11.03
C CYS A 164 4.77 -0.54 10.70
N GLY A 165 4.42 -1.81 10.50
CA GLY A 165 3.08 -2.24 10.11
C GLY A 165 3.11 -3.31 9.02
N LEU A 166 1.96 -3.55 8.40
CA LEU A 166 1.84 -4.43 7.23
C LEU A 166 2.70 -3.97 6.02
N CYS A 167 3.05 -2.69 5.94
CA CYS A 167 3.93 -2.16 4.89
C CYS A 167 5.44 -2.35 5.15
N GLY A 168 5.83 -3.07 6.21
CA GLY A 168 7.24 -3.28 6.55
C GLY A 168 7.86 -2.10 7.30
N ASN A 169 9.19 -2.05 7.33
CA ASN A 169 9.96 -1.05 8.11
C ASN A 169 10.62 0.05 7.25
N PHE A 170 10.52 -0.07 5.93
CA PHE A 170 11.09 0.86 4.94
C PHE A 170 12.59 1.07 5.13
N ASN A 171 13.40 0.01 5.08
CA ASN A 171 14.86 0.11 5.28
C ASN A 171 15.67 -0.38 4.07
N ASN A 172 15.01 -0.55 2.91
CA ASN A 172 15.53 -1.14 1.69
C ASN A 172 15.90 -2.64 1.81
N LYS A 173 15.36 -3.37 2.79
CA LYS A 173 15.65 -4.80 3.00
C LYS A 173 14.35 -5.61 3.13
N LYS A 174 13.77 -5.96 1.97
CA LYS A 174 12.60 -6.86 1.84
C LYS A 174 12.63 -8.17 2.66
N ARG A 175 13.80 -8.62 3.10
CA ARG A 175 14.01 -9.86 3.87
C ARG A 175 13.46 -9.74 5.28
N ASP A 176 13.51 -8.54 5.86
CA ASP A 176 13.15 -8.28 7.27
C ASP A 176 11.78 -7.62 7.45
N ASP A 177 11.08 -7.31 6.35
CA ASP A 177 9.74 -6.70 6.36
C ASP A 177 8.69 -7.47 7.18
N PHE A 178 8.87 -8.76 7.38
CA PHE A 178 7.98 -9.57 8.21
C PHE A 178 8.40 -9.55 9.69
N ALA A 179 8.54 -8.35 10.25
CA ALA A 179 8.75 -8.16 11.67
C ALA A 179 7.41 -7.99 12.39
N ASN A 180 7.23 -8.66 13.52
CA ASN A 180 6.08 -8.43 14.39
C ASN A 180 6.26 -7.14 15.23
N ARG A 181 5.28 -6.83 16.10
CA ARG A 181 5.32 -5.62 16.96
C ARG A 181 6.51 -5.57 17.92
N GLN A 182 7.12 -6.71 18.23
CA GLN A 182 8.32 -6.83 19.07
C GLN A 182 9.63 -6.83 18.25
N GLY A 183 9.56 -6.58 16.94
CA GLY A 183 10.72 -6.60 16.04
C GLY A 183 11.21 -8.01 15.68
N ARG A 184 10.50 -9.07 16.07
CA ARG A 184 10.90 -10.45 15.75
C ARG A 184 10.41 -10.84 14.36
N LEU A 185 11.31 -11.42 13.57
CA LEU A 185 10.99 -11.91 12.23
C LEU A 185 10.06 -13.12 12.29
N VAL A 186 9.06 -13.13 11.41
CA VAL A 186 8.15 -14.23 11.18
C VAL A 186 8.21 -14.63 9.70
N SER A 187 8.21 -15.94 9.43
CA SER A 187 8.32 -16.48 8.08
C SER A 187 6.98 -16.56 7.34
N ASN A 188 5.87 -16.60 8.08
CA ASN A 188 4.53 -16.85 7.55
C ASN A 188 3.74 -15.53 7.42
N PRO A 189 3.23 -15.18 6.22
CA PRO A 189 2.40 -13.99 6.00
C PRO A 189 1.19 -13.87 6.93
N GLU A 190 0.57 -14.98 7.30
CA GLU A 190 -0.64 -14.97 8.13
C GLU A 190 -0.29 -14.67 9.59
N ARG A 191 0.82 -15.23 10.08
CA ARG A 191 1.35 -14.87 11.41
C ARG A 191 1.78 -13.41 11.46
N PHE A 192 2.42 -12.93 10.39
CA PHE A 192 2.80 -11.53 10.24
C PHE A 192 1.58 -10.61 10.24
N GLY A 193 0.58 -10.89 9.41
CA GLY A 193 -0.65 -10.10 9.31
C GLY A 193 -1.42 -10.03 10.63
N LEU A 194 -1.55 -11.18 11.31
CA LEU A 194 -2.18 -11.28 12.63
C LEU A 194 -1.48 -10.44 13.70
N ALA A 195 -0.15 -10.35 13.66
CA ALA A 195 0.62 -9.55 14.62
C ALA A 195 0.28 -8.05 14.54
N TRP A 196 -0.16 -7.56 13.38
CA TRP A 196 -0.50 -6.15 13.15
C TRP A 196 -1.98 -5.82 13.35
N ARG A 197 -2.79 -6.75 13.86
CA ARG A 197 -4.19 -6.49 14.22
C ARG A 197 -4.29 -5.37 15.24
N VAL A 198 -5.31 -4.53 15.12
CA VAL A 198 -5.63 -3.46 16.07
C VAL A 198 -7.08 -3.57 16.55
N GLY A 199 -7.30 -3.29 17.83
CA GLY A 199 -8.60 -3.47 18.48
C GLY A 199 -8.82 -4.90 18.98
N GLY A 200 -9.93 -5.08 19.71
CA GLY A 200 -10.34 -6.38 20.25
C GLY A 200 -11.10 -7.24 19.24
N LYS A 201 -11.69 -8.35 19.72
CA LYS A 201 -12.45 -9.31 18.90
C LYS A 201 -13.56 -8.64 18.06
N LYS A 202 -14.19 -7.58 18.58
CA LYS A 202 -15.24 -6.79 17.89
C LYS A 202 -14.74 -6.02 16.65
N ALA A 203 -13.43 -5.85 16.48
CA ALA A 203 -12.84 -5.23 15.28
C ALA A 203 -12.67 -6.23 14.12
N CYS A 204 -13.06 -7.48 14.30
CA CYS A 204 -13.01 -8.54 13.30
C CYS A 204 -14.43 -8.93 12.86
N THR A 205 -14.59 -9.22 11.57
CA THR A 205 -15.86 -9.74 11.04
C THR A 205 -15.93 -11.27 11.05
N ARG A 206 -14.81 -11.96 11.26
CA ARG A 206 -14.72 -13.43 11.38
C ARG A 206 -13.92 -13.81 12.64
N PRO A 207 -14.30 -14.89 13.36
CA PRO A 207 -13.40 -15.54 14.31
C PRO A 207 -12.13 -15.99 13.57
N GLN A 208 -10.97 -15.65 14.10
CA GLN A 208 -9.66 -15.94 13.47
C GLN A 208 -8.98 -17.13 14.14
N ASP A 209 -9.76 -18.09 14.66
CA ASP A 209 -9.23 -19.30 15.31
C ASP A 209 -8.79 -20.36 14.29
N GLU A 210 -9.13 -20.18 13.01
CA GLU A 210 -8.67 -21.06 11.93
C GLU A 210 -7.70 -20.31 11.00
N PHE A 211 -6.49 -20.86 10.86
CA PHE A 211 -5.53 -20.43 9.86
C PHE A 211 -6.20 -20.45 8.48
N TYR A 212 -6.19 -19.31 7.79
CA TYR A 212 -6.67 -19.22 6.43
C TYR A 212 -5.86 -20.18 5.55
N ARG A 213 -6.51 -21.20 4.96
CA ARG A 213 -5.87 -22.20 4.10
C ARG A 213 -5.82 -21.80 2.62
N GLY A 214 -6.02 -20.52 2.30
CA GLY A 214 -6.23 -20.09 0.93
C GLY A 214 -7.61 -20.47 0.40
N PRO A 215 -8.03 -19.95 -0.76
CA PRO A 215 -8.99 -20.67 -1.58
C PRO A 215 -8.26 -21.94 -2.00
N GLN A 216 -8.71 -23.11 -1.57
CA GLN A 216 -8.38 -24.32 -2.32
C GLN A 216 -9.10 -24.15 -3.65
N CYS A 217 -8.39 -23.75 -4.69
CA CYS A 217 -8.85 -23.86 -6.06
C CYS A 217 -9.09 -25.34 -6.30
N VAL A 218 -10.29 -25.82 -5.93
CA VAL A 218 -10.75 -27.14 -6.29
C VAL A 218 -10.76 -27.10 -7.80
N ALA A 219 -9.96 -27.97 -8.42
CA ALA A 219 -9.84 -28.14 -9.86
C ALA A 219 -11.16 -28.66 -10.47
N ARG A 220 -12.29 -28.02 -10.17
CA ARG A 220 -13.49 -28.10 -10.99
C ARG A 220 -13.22 -27.23 -12.19
N LEU A 221 -12.55 -27.87 -13.15
CA LEU A 221 -12.48 -27.54 -14.57
C LEU A 221 -13.80 -26.88 -14.98
N SER A 222 -13.78 -25.56 -15.07
CA SER A 222 -14.90 -24.80 -15.61
C SER A 222 -14.32 -23.88 -16.67
N SER A 223 -15.04 -23.73 -17.78
CA SER A 223 -14.71 -22.82 -18.88
C SER A 223 -14.39 -21.38 -18.44
N ARG A 224 -14.83 -20.99 -17.24
CA ARG A 224 -14.49 -19.71 -16.60
C ARG A 224 -13.03 -19.64 -16.18
N PHE A 225 -12.47 -20.70 -15.59
CA PHE A 225 -11.05 -20.73 -15.23
C PHE A 225 -10.17 -20.55 -16.46
N ASP A 226 -10.44 -21.27 -17.55
CA ASP A 226 -9.68 -21.13 -18.78
C ASP A 226 -9.80 -19.72 -19.37
N ARG A 227 -11.01 -19.13 -19.33
CA ARG A 227 -11.26 -17.76 -19.76
C ARG A 227 -10.46 -16.75 -18.94
N ASP A 228 -10.55 -16.83 -17.60
CA ASP A 228 -9.89 -15.92 -16.69
C ASP A 228 -8.36 -16.06 -16.79
N SER A 229 -7.85 -17.30 -16.81
CA SER A 229 -6.41 -17.54 -17.02
C SER A 229 -5.94 -17.00 -18.37
N ASN A 230 -6.73 -17.11 -19.43
CA ASN A 230 -6.37 -16.59 -20.75
C ASN A 230 -6.35 -15.06 -20.79
N LEU A 231 -7.24 -14.40 -20.05
CA LEU A 231 -7.22 -12.95 -19.88
C LEU A 231 -5.99 -12.50 -19.06
N CYS A 232 -5.74 -13.11 -17.89
CA CYS A 232 -4.63 -12.74 -17.00
C CYS A 232 -3.25 -13.04 -17.61
N LYS A 233 -3.11 -14.12 -18.39
CA LYS A 233 -1.86 -14.47 -19.09
C LYS A 233 -1.37 -13.38 -20.05
N LYS A 234 -2.24 -12.45 -20.49
CA LYS A 234 -1.84 -11.30 -21.31
C LYS A 234 -0.87 -10.36 -20.58
N LEU A 235 -0.93 -10.25 -19.25
CA LEU A 235 0.04 -9.48 -18.46
C LEU A 235 1.47 -10.00 -18.65
N ARG A 236 1.64 -11.29 -18.92
CA ARG A 236 2.94 -11.92 -19.17
C ARG A 236 3.28 -12.07 -20.65
N LYS A 237 2.29 -12.33 -21.50
CA LYS A 237 2.53 -12.71 -22.91
C LYS A 237 2.32 -11.59 -23.92
N SER A 238 1.54 -10.57 -23.60
CA SER A 238 1.26 -9.49 -24.55
C SER A 238 2.47 -8.56 -24.68
N SER A 239 2.79 -8.18 -25.92
CA SER A 239 3.81 -7.17 -26.21
C SER A 239 3.50 -5.82 -25.55
N THR A 240 2.21 -5.53 -25.32
CA THR A 240 1.74 -4.34 -24.58
C THR A 240 2.46 -4.13 -23.24
N PHE A 241 2.77 -5.22 -22.52
CA PHE A 241 3.42 -5.17 -21.21
C PHE A 241 4.91 -5.53 -21.26
N GLY A 242 5.44 -5.89 -22.43
CA GLY A 242 6.81 -6.42 -22.58
C GLY A 242 7.89 -5.48 -22.06
N ALA A 243 7.74 -4.18 -22.30
CA ALA A 243 8.67 -3.15 -21.81
C ALA A 243 8.71 -3.05 -20.27
N CYS A 244 7.64 -3.46 -19.58
CA CYS A 244 7.56 -3.42 -18.12
C CYS A 244 8.16 -4.66 -17.44
N HIS A 245 8.29 -5.80 -18.14
CA HIS A 245 8.74 -7.05 -17.52
C HIS A 245 10.15 -6.99 -16.94
N GLY A 246 11.03 -6.14 -17.50
CA GLY A 246 12.36 -5.88 -16.96
C GLY A 246 12.37 -5.01 -15.69
N LYS A 247 11.25 -4.35 -15.36
CA LYS A 247 11.11 -3.46 -14.20
C LYS A 247 10.17 -4.03 -13.12
N VAL A 248 9.13 -4.76 -13.53
CA VAL A 248 8.11 -5.33 -12.66
C VAL A 248 7.83 -6.76 -13.08
N HIS A 249 8.00 -7.70 -12.14
CA HIS A 249 7.71 -9.10 -12.40
C HIS A 249 6.19 -9.37 -12.32
N PRO A 250 5.56 -9.98 -13.35
CA PRO A 250 4.10 -10.03 -13.45
C PRO A 250 3.44 -11.12 -12.59
N THR A 251 4.18 -12.12 -12.07
CA THR A 251 3.61 -13.31 -11.40
C THR A 251 2.58 -12.99 -10.33
N MET A 252 2.91 -12.10 -9.39
CA MET A 252 2.03 -11.76 -8.25
C MET A 252 0.82 -10.90 -8.64
N TYR A 253 0.70 -10.51 -9.91
CA TYR A 253 -0.46 -9.79 -10.48
C TYR A 253 -1.34 -10.70 -11.34
N ILE A 254 -0.97 -11.98 -11.47
CA ILE A 254 -1.67 -13.01 -12.25
C ILE A 254 -2.27 -14.08 -11.35
N GLU A 255 -1.56 -14.45 -10.28
CA GLU A 255 -1.99 -15.41 -9.24
C GLU A 255 -3.22 -14.93 -8.46
#